data_AF-A0A1G2YNI2-F1
#
_entry.id   AF-A0A1G2YNI2-F1
#
_cell.length_a   1.000
_cell.length_b   1.000
_cell.length_c   1.000
_cell.angle_alpha   90.00
_cell.angle_beta   90.00
_cell.angle_gamma   90.00
#
_symmetry.space_group_name_H-M   'P 1'
#
loop_
_entity.id
_entity.type
_entity.pdbx_description
1 polymer ?
#
loop_
_entity_poly.entity_id
_entity_poly.type
_entity_poly.pdbx_seq_one_letter_code
_entity_poly.pdbx_strand_id
1 'polypeptide(L)'
;MSFKYSILFILLLYFIAGMPGLAISVLLASFAAASRPLRFRSRYIAIVLCISPVLIYFIIFGGVKNVDIVQWALSFVPWFYGLFTALAIAAIVIVIGHFTRYRPSLIWSTSAVFLIITIIIFQNGINLAELDYQLYIAKNNPETISEFQNHSMTAAINDAVTGPESRSYFQPPFYPAETIALRTVLKKETQNRLMHDRWPEWFDVPPALRYQEKKQQLLEQYEKFLNPAKHWFKPAFIHKALLKTRVRTRRMPISLYYKAMLSELSPELNMLVDKEILSFYNDYPHKGNLPIWHKLFFEYPDSIESIEARWRRAFHLAGMEQFSLAVTLINQGLDMIEKQSANIASAPTDETGKIFRKPQTTVITEFELKRIKRKLEYLRNLIGSENLGSDDKSRQLLAQFILLNPHDPFFKLHLDNLLQQAGKESPIIDNILLSQTMLIPDIVLREQRLGQLADNYPGADGGIQAKFEQACLKLSIWKEHGLSDTEKEKYLTEAKEDLRNFLKNHPDSIFAEQADEKLSTLPAH
;
A
#
# COMPACT_ATOMS: atom_id res chain seq x y z
N MET A 1 4.22 21.83 50.44
CA MET A 1 4.95 20.67 49.87
C MET A 1 6.36 21.13 49.57
N SER A 2 7.38 20.25 49.65
CA SER A 2 8.75 20.62 49.27
C SER A 2 8.92 20.46 47.76
N PHE A 3 9.24 21.54 47.06
CA PHE A 3 9.54 21.58 45.62
C PHE A 3 10.63 20.57 45.22
N LYS A 4 11.55 20.22 46.13
CA LYS A 4 12.64 19.27 45.87
C LYS A 4 12.13 17.91 45.35
N TYR A 5 10.94 17.47 45.77
CA TYR A 5 10.39 16.18 45.35
C TYR A 5 9.79 16.19 43.93
N SER A 6 9.47 17.35 43.35
CA SER A 6 8.95 17.43 41.98
C SER A 6 10.06 17.48 40.93
N ILE A 7 11.29 17.87 41.31
CA ILE A 7 12.43 18.00 40.40
C ILE A 7 12.69 16.72 39.62
N LEU A 8 12.65 15.56 40.28
CA LEU A 8 12.86 14.27 39.62
C LEU A 8 11.85 14.04 38.50
N PHE A 9 10.56 14.25 38.75
CA PHE A 9 9.50 14.06 37.76
C PHE A 9 9.59 15.07 36.61
N ILE A 10 10.03 16.30 36.89
CA ILE A 10 10.27 17.32 35.87
C ILE A 10 11.44 16.90 34.96
N LEU A 11 12.53 16.39 35.54
CA LEU A 11 13.66 15.85 34.77
C LEU A 11 13.25 14.63 33.93
N LEU A 12 12.41 13.75 34.47
CA LEU A 12 11.85 12.63 33.71
C LEU A 12 11.02 13.13 32.50
N LEU A 13 10.16 14.14 32.69
CA LEU A 13 9.39 14.74 31.58
C LEU A 13 10.30 15.40 30.54
N TYR A 14 11.33 16.10 31.00
CA TYR A 14 12.25 16.81 30.12
C TYR A 14 13.12 15.86 29.30
N PHE A 15 13.82 14.92 29.96
CA PHE A 15 14.83 14.08 29.33
C PHE A 15 14.29 12.75 28.81
N ILE A 16 13.41 12.09 29.57
CA ILE A 16 12.92 10.75 29.18
C ILE A 16 11.70 10.88 28.27
N ALA A 17 10.74 11.71 28.63
CA ALA A 17 9.55 11.90 27.81
C ALA A 17 9.79 12.84 26.61
N GLY A 18 10.91 13.57 26.58
CA GLY A 18 11.26 14.49 25.49
C GLY A 18 10.28 15.65 25.34
N MET A 19 9.62 16.06 26.43
CA MET A 19 8.61 17.13 26.42
C MET A 19 9.10 18.35 27.24
N PRO A 20 10.08 19.12 26.72
CA PRO A 20 10.70 20.21 27.48
C PRO A 20 9.71 21.33 27.80
N GLY A 21 8.81 21.67 26.88
CA GLY A 21 7.78 22.70 27.10
C GLY A 21 6.82 22.32 28.23
N LEU A 22 6.32 21.07 28.22
CA LEU A 22 5.48 20.56 29.30
C LEU A 22 6.23 20.51 30.63
N ALA A 23 7.50 20.09 30.62
CA ALA A 23 8.34 20.05 31.81
C ALA A 23 8.52 21.44 32.44
N ILE A 24 8.71 22.49 31.62
CA ILE A 24 8.77 23.89 32.08
C ILE A 24 7.42 24.31 32.68
N SER A 25 6.29 23.99 32.05
CA SER A 25 4.98 24.29 32.62
C SER A 25 4.75 23.60 33.96
N VAL A 26 5.14 22.33 34.10
CA VAL A 26 5.06 21.58 35.37
C VAL A 26 6.03 22.15 36.43
N LEU A 27 7.20 22.64 36.01
CA LEU A 27 8.16 23.33 36.88
C LEU A 27 7.54 24.62 37.45
N LEU A 28 6.98 25.47 36.58
CA LEU A 28 6.31 26.71 36.98
C LEU A 28 5.13 26.44 37.90
N ALA A 29 4.30 25.45 37.57
CA ALA A 29 3.20 24.98 38.41
C ALA A 29 3.66 24.53 39.80
N SER A 30 4.69 23.68 39.85
CA SER A 30 5.25 23.16 41.11
C SER A 30 5.86 24.27 41.96
N PHE A 31 6.53 25.23 41.32
CA PHE A 31 7.11 26.39 41.97
C PHE A 31 6.02 27.32 42.53
N ALA A 32 4.99 27.61 41.74
CA ALA A 32 3.84 28.41 42.16
C ALA A 32 3.17 27.81 43.39
N ALA A 33 2.91 26.50 43.40
CA ALA A 33 2.30 25.81 44.54
C ALA A 33 3.20 25.68 45.78
N ALA A 34 4.53 25.76 45.60
CA ALA A 34 5.48 25.78 46.71
C ALA A 34 5.69 27.18 47.31
N SER A 35 5.39 28.23 46.54
CA SER A 35 5.60 29.62 46.92
C SER A 35 4.63 30.07 48.02
N ARG A 36 5.14 30.73 49.07
CA ARG A 36 4.35 31.20 50.22
C ARG A 36 3.09 32.01 49.86
N PRO A 37 3.12 32.99 48.93
CA PRO A 37 1.93 33.80 48.63
C PRO A 37 0.78 33.02 47.97
N LEU A 38 1.08 31.88 47.33
CA LEU A 38 0.11 31.05 46.60
C LEU A 38 -0.19 29.72 47.33
N ARG A 39 0.28 29.58 48.58
CA ARG A 39 0.09 28.37 49.37
C ARG A 39 -1.31 28.39 50.02
N PHE A 40 -2.31 27.93 49.27
CA PHE A 40 -3.67 27.79 49.77
C PHE A 40 -3.80 26.70 50.83
N ARG A 41 -4.67 26.93 51.82
CA ARG A 41 -5.04 25.92 52.84
C ARG A 41 -5.86 24.78 52.22
N SER A 42 -6.65 25.09 51.18
CA SER A 42 -7.37 24.09 50.38
C SER A 42 -6.43 23.41 49.39
N ARG A 43 -6.35 22.09 49.47
CA ARG A 43 -5.51 21.27 48.59
C ARG A 43 -6.08 21.16 47.19
N TYR A 44 -7.39 21.30 47.04
CA TYR A 44 -8.06 21.31 45.73
C TYR A 44 -7.66 22.56 44.92
N ILE A 45 -7.66 23.75 45.55
CA ILE A 45 -7.22 24.99 44.89
C ILE A 45 -5.75 24.89 44.46
N ALA A 46 -4.89 24.29 45.29
CA ALA A 46 -3.50 24.07 44.93
C ALA A 46 -3.33 23.15 43.71
N ILE A 47 -4.16 22.10 43.56
CA ILE A 47 -4.16 21.21 42.39
C ILE A 47 -4.59 21.96 41.13
N VAL A 48 -5.68 22.74 41.21
CA VAL A 48 -6.16 23.54 40.07
C VAL A 48 -5.09 24.53 39.62
N LEU A 49 -4.45 25.24 40.56
CA LEU A 49 -3.35 26.17 40.28
C LEU A 49 -2.13 25.45 39.67
N CYS A 50 -1.83 24.22 40.09
CA CYS A 50 -0.77 23.42 39.49
C CYS A 50 -1.09 22.99 38.05
N ILE A 51 -2.36 22.84 37.71
CA ILE A 51 -2.77 22.36 36.39
C ILE A 51 -2.89 23.50 35.39
N SER A 52 -3.13 24.74 35.84
CA SER A 52 -3.35 25.89 34.94
C SER A 52 -2.20 26.10 33.92
N PRO A 53 -0.90 26.08 34.30
CA PRO A 53 0.18 26.23 33.33
C PRO A 53 0.26 25.08 32.31
N VAL A 54 -0.14 23.87 32.71
CA VAL A 54 -0.20 22.69 31.85
C VAL A 54 -1.34 22.79 30.84
N LEU A 55 -2.52 23.27 31.29
CA LEU A 55 -3.65 23.54 30.41
C LEU A 55 -3.33 24.62 29.38
N ILE A 56 -2.70 25.73 29.80
CA ILE A 56 -2.26 26.80 28.90
C ILE A 56 -1.29 26.24 27.85
N TYR A 57 -0.32 25.43 28.26
CA TYR A 57 0.60 24.76 27.34
C TYR A 57 -0.15 23.94 26.30
N PHE A 58 -1.11 23.10 26.72
CA PHE A 58 -1.88 22.32 25.77
C PHE A 58 -2.71 23.20 24.83
N ILE A 59 -3.40 24.22 25.32
CA ILE A 59 -4.21 25.13 24.48
C ILE A 59 -3.34 25.78 23.38
N ILE A 60 -2.10 26.17 23.71
CA ILE A 60 -1.20 26.85 22.76
C ILE A 60 -0.57 25.87 21.76
N PHE A 61 -0.16 24.68 22.20
CA PHE A 61 0.71 23.79 21.41
C PHE A 61 0.07 22.44 21.01
N GLY A 62 -1.06 22.07 21.60
CA GLY A 62 -1.62 20.72 21.49
C GLY A 62 -2.59 20.48 20.33
N GLY A 63 -3.11 21.55 19.72
CA GLY A 63 -4.12 21.46 18.65
C GLY A 63 -3.52 21.15 17.28
N VAL A 64 -4.21 20.32 16.50
CA VAL A 64 -3.87 20.11 15.08
C VAL A 64 -4.10 21.41 14.31
N LYS A 65 -3.12 21.86 13.52
CA LYS A 65 -3.23 23.10 12.74
C LYS A 65 -3.94 22.84 11.41
N ASN A 66 -4.61 23.86 10.87
CA ASN A 66 -5.25 23.85 9.54
C ASN A 66 -6.38 22.82 9.36
N VAL A 67 -7.15 22.56 10.41
CA VAL A 67 -8.37 21.73 10.35
C VAL A 67 -9.60 22.57 10.72
N ASP A 68 -10.79 22.04 10.44
CA ASP A 68 -12.03 22.68 10.87
C ASP A 68 -12.09 22.85 12.41
N ILE A 69 -12.92 23.77 12.89
CA ILE A 69 -13.00 24.13 14.33
C ILE A 69 -13.37 22.90 15.18
N VAL A 70 -14.19 22.00 14.64
CA VAL A 70 -14.68 20.82 15.35
C VAL A 70 -13.55 19.80 15.53
N GLN A 71 -12.81 19.48 14.47
CA GLN A 71 -11.61 18.64 14.48
C GLN A 71 -10.51 19.25 15.34
N TRP A 72 -10.32 20.57 15.28
CA TRP A 72 -9.39 21.28 16.15
C TRP A 72 -9.76 21.07 17.62
N ALA A 73 -11.01 21.30 18.00
CA ALA A 73 -11.49 21.09 19.37
C ALA A 73 -11.37 19.61 19.80
N LEU A 74 -11.70 18.68 18.91
CA LEU A 74 -11.64 17.25 19.16
C LEU A 74 -10.20 16.73 19.29
N SER A 75 -9.23 17.39 18.64
CA SER A 75 -7.80 17.05 18.82
C SER A 75 -7.32 17.22 20.26
N PHE A 76 -8.05 17.98 21.09
CA PHE A 76 -7.77 18.12 22.52
C PHE A 76 -8.36 17.01 23.39
N VAL A 77 -9.29 16.19 22.89
CA VAL A 77 -9.96 15.16 23.69
C VAL A 77 -8.99 14.19 24.37
N PRO A 78 -7.94 13.65 23.69
CA PRO A 78 -6.97 12.77 24.34
C PRO A 78 -6.23 13.48 25.50
N TRP A 79 -5.94 14.76 25.35
CA TRP A 79 -5.26 15.56 26.36
C TRP A 79 -6.16 15.80 27.58
N PHE A 80 -7.42 16.17 27.36
CA PHE A 80 -8.40 16.33 28.44
C PHE A 80 -8.67 15.01 29.15
N TYR A 81 -8.80 13.91 28.41
CA TYR A 81 -8.99 12.59 29.00
C TYR A 81 -7.78 12.18 29.86
N GLY A 82 -6.56 12.40 29.36
CA GLY A 82 -5.33 12.20 30.12
C GLY A 82 -5.28 13.04 31.39
N LEU A 83 -5.68 14.32 31.30
CA LEU A 83 -5.73 15.22 32.44
C LEU A 83 -6.77 14.79 33.49
N PHE A 84 -7.99 14.46 33.07
CA PHE A 84 -9.04 13.97 33.97
C PHE A 84 -8.63 12.66 34.64
N THR A 85 -7.96 11.77 33.91
CA THR A 85 -7.40 10.53 34.47
C THR A 85 -6.34 10.84 35.51
N ALA A 86 -5.42 11.76 35.23
CA ALA A 86 -4.39 12.18 36.19
C ALA A 86 -5.00 12.82 37.44
N LEU A 87 -6.03 13.65 37.28
CA LEU A 87 -6.81 14.24 38.38
C LEU A 87 -7.51 13.18 39.23
N ALA A 88 -8.14 12.18 38.61
CA ALA A 88 -8.79 11.07 39.31
C ALA A 88 -7.77 10.26 40.12
N ILE A 89 -6.62 9.92 39.52
CA ILE A 89 -5.52 9.23 40.22
C ILE A 89 -5.01 10.07 41.39
N ALA A 90 -4.79 11.37 41.19
CA ALA A 90 -4.36 12.27 42.25
C ALA A 90 -5.37 12.35 43.40
N ALA A 91 -6.66 12.41 43.09
CA ALA A 91 -7.73 12.39 44.10
C ALA A 91 -7.70 11.09 44.91
N ILE A 92 -7.59 9.93 44.25
CA ILE A 92 -7.48 8.61 44.90
C ILE A 92 -6.24 8.57 45.83
N VAL A 93 -5.08 9.01 45.34
CA VAL A 93 -3.84 9.05 46.13
C VAL A 93 -3.99 9.98 47.35
N ILE A 94 -4.67 11.11 47.22
CA ILE A 94 -4.92 12.03 48.33
C ILE A 94 -5.88 11.43 49.35
N VAL A 95 -6.94 10.74 48.91
CA VAL A 95 -7.90 10.05 49.78
C VAL A 95 -7.20 8.96 50.58
N ILE A 96 -6.44 8.08 49.91
CA ILE A 96 -5.63 7.04 50.56
C ILE A 96 -4.60 7.67 51.51
N GLY A 97 -3.92 8.74 51.07
CA GLY A 97 -2.99 9.49 51.89
C GLY A 97 -3.67 10.08 53.14
N HIS A 98 -4.89 10.57 53.03
CA HIS A 98 -5.66 11.10 54.16
C HIS A 98 -5.94 10.01 55.20
N PHE A 99 -6.47 8.86 54.76
CA PHE A 99 -6.76 7.72 55.64
C PHE A 99 -5.50 7.13 56.27
N THR A 100 -4.35 7.19 55.59
CA THR A 100 -3.07 6.64 56.07
C THR A 100 -2.16 7.67 56.73
N ARG A 101 -2.66 8.88 57.04
CA ARG A 101 -1.89 9.99 57.63
C ARG A 101 -0.63 10.35 56.84
N TYR A 102 -0.69 10.22 55.51
CA TYR A 102 0.35 10.60 54.57
C TYR A 102 1.69 9.89 54.78
N ARG A 103 1.65 8.60 55.17
CA ARG A 103 2.86 7.77 55.20
C ARG A 103 3.53 7.78 53.81
N PRO A 104 4.77 8.29 53.68
CA PRO A 104 5.40 8.48 52.37
C PRO A 104 5.47 7.18 51.55
N SER A 105 5.82 6.07 52.20
CA SER A 105 5.95 4.76 51.55
C SER A 105 4.68 4.30 50.83
N LEU A 106 3.51 4.60 51.39
CA LEU A 106 2.23 4.16 50.85
C LEU A 106 1.82 5.00 49.64
N ILE A 107 2.10 6.31 49.67
CA ILE A 107 1.92 7.21 48.52
C ILE A 107 2.80 6.76 47.35
N TRP A 108 4.09 6.49 47.61
CA TRP A 108 5.02 5.99 46.60
C TRP A 108 4.56 4.65 46.01
N SER A 109 4.10 3.72 46.85
CA SER A 109 3.62 2.40 46.40
C SER A 109 2.38 2.51 45.53
N THR A 110 1.39 3.33 45.93
CA THR A 110 0.18 3.56 45.14
C THR A 110 0.49 4.23 43.80
N SER A 111 1.35 5.26 43.79
CA SER A 111 1.78 5.91 42.54
C SER A 111 2.54 4.95 41.62
N ALA A 112 3.39 4.08 42.17
CA ALA A 112 4.10 3.06 41.40
C ALA A 112 3.14 2.05 40.76
N VAL A 113 2.10 1.61 41.48
CA VAL A 113 1.07 0.70 40.94
C VAL A 113 0.34 1.35 39.76
N PHE A 114 -0.11 2.60 39.89
CA PHE A 114 -0.75 3.30 38.78
C PHE A 114 0.19 3.48 37.59
N LEU A 115 1.47 3.81 37.82
CA LEU A 115 2.46 3.90 36.76
C LEU A 115 2.62 2.57 36.02
N ILE A 116 2.73 1.46 36.75
CA ILE A 116 2.82 0.12 36.17
C ILE A 116 1.57 -0.19 35.34
N ILE A 117 0.37 0.10 35.85
CA ILE A 117 -0.89 -0.07 35.13
C ILE A 117 -0.89 0.76 33.84
N THR A 118 -0.51 2.03 33.90
CA THR A 118 -0.42 2.90 32.72
C THR A 118 0.57 2.36 31.69
N ILE A 119 1.74 1.88 32.12
CA ILE A 119 2.72 1.25 31.23
C ILE A 119 2.15 0.00 30.57
N ILE A 120 1.45 -0.85 31.32
CA ILE A 120 0.81 -2.07 30.78
C ILE A 120 -0.29 -1.71 29.77
N ILE A 121 -1.17 -0.76 30.10
CA ILE A 121 -2.24 -0.30 29.19
C ILE A 121 -1.63 0.30 27.93
N PHE A 122 -0.61 1.14 28.06
CA PHE A 122 0.09 1.73 26.91
C PHE A 122 0.72 0.65 26.03
N GLN A 123 1.45 -0.30 26.62
CA GLN A 123 2.15 -1.34 25.88
C GLN A 123 1.19 -2.31 25.18
N ASN A 124 0.04 -2.60 25.79
CA ASN A 124 -0.97 -3.51 25.23
C ASN A 124 -1.89 -2.82 24.22
N GLY A 125 -2.17 -1.52 24.39
CA GLY A 125 -3.12 -0.78 23.57
C GLY A 125 -2.48 -0.04 22.38
N ILE A 126 -1.39 0.69 22.62
CA ILE A 126 -0.77 1.59 21.62
C ILE A 126 0.59 1.05 21.20
N ASN A 127 1.48 0.81 22.17
CA ASN A 127 2.89 0.44 21.97
C ASN A 127 3.70 1.54 21.24
N LEU A 128 5.01 1.61 21.51
CA LEU A 128 5.94 2.50 20.80
C LEU A 128 5.99 2.22 19.29
N ALA A 129 5.66 0.98 18.89
CA ALA A 129 5.57 0.61 17.48
C ALA A 129 4.49 1.39 16.73
N GLU A 130 3.39 1.81 17.37
CA GLU A 130 2.37 2.60 16.67
C GLU A 130 2.91 3.98 16.30
N LEU A 131 3.66 4.63 17.20
CA LEU A 131 4.29 5.92 16.90
C LEU A 131 5.25 5.81 15.71
N ASP A 132 6.15 4.84 15.74
CA ASP A 132 7.11 4.62 14.65
C ASP A 132 6.38 4.27 13.35
N TYR A 133 5.30 3.49 13.41
CA TYR A 133 4.47 3.18 12.25
C TYR A 133 3.85 4.46 11.64
N GLN A 134 3.28 5.33 12.47
CA GLN A 134 2.68 6.58 12.01
C GLN A 134 3.72 7.54 11.41
N LEU A 135 4.96 7.52 11.94
CA LEU A 135 6.06 8.36 11.46
C LEU A 135 6.68 7.86 10.16
N TYR A 136 6.94 6.55 10.05
CA TYR A 136 7.74 5.99 8.96
C TYR A 136 6.95 5.25 7.89
N ILE A 137 5.74 4.77 8.20
CA ILE A 137 4.96 3.89 7.31
C ILE A 137 3.67 4.57 6.87
N ALA A 138 2.81 4.96 7.81
CA ALA A 138 1.44 5.38 7.51
C ALA A 138 1.35 6.59 6.58
N LYS A 139 2.27 7.56 6.73
CA LYS A 139 2.34 8.77 5.88
C LYS A 139 2.99 8.54 4.51
N ASN A 140 3.57 7.37 4.32
CA ASN A 140 4.48 7.07 3.22
C ASN A 140 3.90 6.03 2.26
N ASN A 141 2.56 5.89 2.21
CA ASN A 141 1.91 4.96 1.29
C ASN A 141 2.33 5.27 -0.17
N PRO A 142 2.96 4.33 -0.90
CA PRO A 142 3.41 4.54 -2.28
C PRO A 142 2.31 5.06 -3.22
N GLU A 143 1.06 4.67 -3.00
CA GLU A 143 -0.06 5.09 -3.86
C GLU A 143 -0.41 6.58 -3.74
N THR A 144 -0.01 7.21 -2.63
CA THR A 144 -0.30 8.63 -2.34
C THR A 144 0.85 9.57 -2.72
N ILE A 145 1.98 9.02 -3.13
CA ILE A 145 3.21 9.78 -3.37
C ILE A 145 3.21 10.26 -4.82
N SER A 146 3.37 11.57 -5.00
CA SER A 146 3.30 12.24 -6.30
C SER A 146 4.27 11.66 -7.33
N GLU A 147 5.47 11.32 -6.93
CA GLU A 147 6.56 10.84 -7.81
C GLU A 147 6.25 9.47 -8.45
N PHE A 148 5.28 8.73 -7.90
CA PHE A 148 4.81 7.45 -8.43
C PHE A 148 3.50 7.56 -9.22
N GLN A 149 3.00 8.79 -9.41
CA GLN A 149 1.86 9.05 -10.28
C GLN A 149 2.30 9.16 -11.74
N ASN A 150 1.34 9.18 -12.66
CA ASN A 150 1.63 9.32 -14.08
C ASN A 150 2.12 10.74 -14.39
N HIS A 151 3.31 10.84 -14.99
CA HIS A 151 3.90 12.12 -15.38
C HIS A 151 4.20 12.16 -16.87
N SER A 152 3.88 13.27 -17.53
CA SER A 152 4.32 13.51 -18.90
C SER A 152 5.81 13.88 -18.93
N MET A 153 6.54 13.26 -19.85
CA MET A 153 7.95 13.54 -20.14
C MET A 153 8.13 14.41 -21.38
N THR A 154 7.03 14.76 -22.07
CA THR A 154 7.05 15.46 -23.35
C THR A 154 7.83 16.78 -23.29
N ALA A 155 7.65 17.55 -22.21
CA ALA A 155 8.36 18.82 -22.01
C ALA A 155 9.88 18.59 -21.87
N ALA A 156 10.30 17.69 -20.98
CA ALA A 156 11.72 17.39 -20.77
C ALA A 156 12.40 16.85 -22.05
N ILE A 157 11.70 16.03 -22.83
CA ILE A 157 12.21 15.54 -24.12
C ILE A 157 12.24 16.68 -25.16
N ASN A 158 11.24 17.57 -25.19
CA ASN A 158 11.25 18.75 -26.06
C ASN A 158 12.45 19.65 -25.75
N ASP A 159 12.71 19.90 -24.48
CA ASP A 159 13.82 20.73 -24.03
C ASP A 159 15.16 20.10 -24.42
N ALA A 160 15.31 18.78 -24.27
CA ALA A 160 16.51 18.07 -24.72
C ALA A 160 16.71 18.13 -26.25
N VAL A 161 15.63 18.02 -27.03
CA VAL A 161 15.74 18.04 -28.51
C VAL A 161 15.98 19.46 -29.05
N THR A 162 15.40 20.48 -28.42
CA THR A 162 15.43 21.87 -28.92
C THR A 162 16.49 22.75 -28.25
N GLY A 163 16.95 22.35 -27.07
CA GLY A 163 17.90 23.09 -26.25
C GLY A 163 19.24 23.35 -26.95
N PRO A 164 19.81 24.56 -26.83
CA PRO A 164 21.11 24.86 -27.41
C PRO A 164 22.25 24.09 -26.72
N GLU A 165 22.14 23.85 -25.41
CA GLU A 165 23.14 23.13 -24.62
C GLU A 165 23.20 21.64 -25.01
N SER A 166 22.03 21.02 -25.20
CA SER A 166 21.90 19.61 -25.57
C SER A 166 22.28 19.30 -27.02
N ARG A 167 22.15 20.27 -27.95
CA ARG A 167 22.63 20.12 -29.34
C ARG A 167 24.13 19.86 -29.46
N SER A 168 24.92 20.33 -28.50
CA SER A 168 26.36 20.04 -28.46
C SER A 168 26.64 18.57 -28.12
N TYR A 169 25.75 17.94 -27.35
CA TYR A 169 25.83 16.54 -26.95
C TYR A 169 25.35 15.60 -28.08
N PHE A 170 24.29 15.98 -28.80
CA PHE A 170 23.68 15.17 -29.87
C PHE A 170 24.28 15.43 -31.25
N GLN A 171 25.58 15.13 -31.42
CA GLN A 171 26.29 15.30 -32.69
C GLN A 171 26.28 14.01 -33.55
N PRO A 172 26.23 14.12 -34.89
CA PRO A 172 26.51 13.00 -35.80
C PRO A 172 27.94 12.45 -35.60
N PRO A 173 28.19 11.15 -35.87
CA PRO A 173 27.27 10.15 -36.44
C PRO A 173 26.40 9.42 -35.40
N PHE A 174 26.58 9.69 -34.11
CA PHE A 174 25.95 8.92 -33.02
C PHE A 174 24.47 9.24 -32.85
N TYR A 175 24.06 10.48 -33.16
CA TYR A 175 22.68 10.94 -33.09
C TYR A 175 22.21 11.50 -34.44
N PRO A 176 20.96 11.24 -34.84
CA PRO A 176 20.42 11.80 -36.08
C PRO A 176 20.19 13.31 -35.94
N ALA A 177 20.45 14.06 -37.02
CA ALA A 177 20.25 15.50 -37.04
C ALA A 177 18.76 15.91 -37.10
N GLU A 178 17.90 15.02 -37.61
CA GLU A 178 16.47 15.27 -37.72
C GLU A 178 15.78 15.13 -36.36
N THR A 179 15.06 16.17 -35.95
CA THR A 179 14.33 16.30 -34.68
C THR A 179 13.45 15.09 -34.34
N ILE A 180 12.69 14.57 -35.31
CA ILE A 180 11.76 13.46 -35.10
C ILE A 180 12.53 12.16 -34.87
N ALA A 181 13.54 11.90 -35.71
CA ALA A 181 14.41 10.74 -35.55
C ALA A 181 15.18 10.80 -34.22
N LEU A 182 15.68 11.98 -33.83
CA LEU A 182 16.36 12.20 -32.56
C LEU A 182 15.45 11.87 -31.39
N ARG A 183 14.22 12.40 -31.39
CA ARG A 183 13.22 12.10 -30.35
C ARG A 183 13.00 10.60 -30.17
N THR A 184 12.87 9.85 -31.26
CA THR A 184 12.71 8.39 -31.22
C THR A 184 13.93 7.70 -30.60
N VAL A 185 15.14 8.14 -30.95
CA VAL A 185 16.38 7.62 -30.36
C VAL A 185 16.45 7.92 -28.86
N LEU A 186 16.14 9.14 -28.44
CA LEU A 186 16.15 9.55 -27.02
C LEU A 186 15.11 8.79 -26.18
N LYS A 187 13.93 8.52 -26.73
CA LYS A 187 12.90 7.71 -26.07
C LYS A 187 13.37 6.27 -25.87
N LYS A 188 13.98 5.67 -26.90
CA LYS A 188 14.55 4.32 -26.81
C LYS A 188 15.75 4.25 -25.86
N GLU A 189 16.61 5.27 -25.86
CA GLU A 189 17.71 5.36 -24.89
C GLU A 189 17.18 5.44 -23.46
N THR A 190 16.19 6.30 -23.21
CA THR A 190 15.51 6.40 -21.92
C THR A 190 14.93 5.06 -21.49
N GLN A 191 14.21 4.37 -22.39
CA GLN A 191 13.66 3.05 -22.13
C GLN A 191 14.75 2.05 -21.72
N ASN A 192 15.83 1.95 -22.49
CA ASN A 192 16.95 1.04 -22.22
C ASN A 192 17.67 1.36 -20.90
N ARG A 193 17.84 2.64 -20.57
CA ARG A 193 18.49 3.05 -19.31
C ARG A 193 17.59 2.76 -18.10
N LEU A 194 16.29 3.00 -18.21
CA LEU A 194 15.32 2.73 -17.14
C LEU A 194 15.09 1.24 -16.89
N MET A 195 15.32 0.36 -17.88
CA MET A 195 15.40 -1.10 -17.63
C MET A 195 16.45 -1.46 -16.56
N HIS A 196 17.47 -0.62 -16.39
CA HIS A 196 18.52 -0.77 -15.39
C HIS A 196 18.37 0.20 -14.22
N ASP A 197 17.19 0.79 -14.05
CA ASP A 197 16.90 1.78 -13.01
C ASP A 197 17.89 2.95 -13.05
N ARG A 198 18.14 3.52 -14.24
CA ARG A 198 19.00 4.71 -14.43
C ARG A 198 18.40 5.67 -15.43
N TRP A 199 18.56 6.97 -15.18
CA TRP A 199 18.30 8.00 -16.17
C TRP A 199 19.46 8.11 -17.18
N PRO A 200 19.19 8.51 -18.44
CA PRO A 200 20.25 8.89 -19.37
C PRO A 200 21.07 10.08 -18.84
N GLU A 201 22.35 10.13 -19.16
CA GLU A 201 23.27 11.18 -18.66
C GLU A 201 22.89 12.58 -19.14
N TRP A 202 22.26 12.70 -20.30
CA TRP A 202 21.78 13.96 -20.86
C TRP A 202 20.47 14.45 -20.24
N PHE A 203 19.76 13.61 -19.47
CA PHE A 203 18.41 13.91 -18.99
C PHE A 203 18.47 14.60 -17.62
N ASP A 204 18.19 15.90 -17.58
CA ASP A 204 18.01 16.63 -16.32
C ASP A 204 16.65 16.25 -15.70
N VAL A 205 16.68 15.47 -14.62
CA VAL A 205 15.49 14.86 -14.02
C VAL A 205 14.68 15.91 -13.22
N PRO A 206 13.48 16.30 -13.69
CA PRO A 206 12.61 17.21 -12.96
C PRO A 206 12.20 16.61 -11.62
N PRO A 207 11.92 17.41 -10.58
CA PRO A 207 11.57 16.90 -9.25
C PRO A 207 10.43 15.87 -9.25
N ALA A 208 9.43 16.03 -10.11
CA ALA A 208 8.31 15.10 -10.24
C ALA A 208 8.71 13.71 -10.76
N LEU A 209 9.82 13.60 -11.52
CA LEU A 209 10.32 12.34 -12.07
C LEU A 209 11.40 11.67 -11.19
N ARG A 210 11.74 12.24 -10.02
CA ARG A 210 12.77 11.69 -9.10
C ARG A 210 12.27 10.52 -8.26
N TYR A 211 11.54 9.60 -8.90
CA TYR A 211 10.93 8.45 -8.24
C TYR A 211 11.97 7.50 -7.62
N GLN A 212 13.18 7.42 -8.17
CA GLN A 212 14.26 6.56 -7.69
C GLN A 212 14.81 7.00 -6.33
N GLU A 213 15.14 8.29 -6.22
CA GLU A 213 15.56 8.91 -4.95
C GLU A 213 14.46 8.77 -3.91
N LYS A 214 13.21 9.02 -4.33
CA LYS A 214 12.05 8.88 -3.45
C LYS A 214 11.85 7.45 -2.97
N LYS A 215 11.93 6.46 -3.87
CA LYS A 215 11.85 5.02 -3.56
C LYS A 215 12.90 4.63 -2.54
N GLN A 216 14.16 5.03 -2.74
CA GLN A 216 15.25 4.75 -1.80
C GLN A 216 15.00 5.40 -0.44
N GLN A 217 14.60 6.67 -0.41
CA GLN A 217 14.27 7.38 0.84
C GLN A 217 13.17 6.65 1.64
N LEU A 218 12.12 6.18 0.98
CA LEU A 218 11.02 5.47 1.62
C LEU A 218 11.43 4.09 2.10
N LEU A 219 12.22 3.34 1.31
CA LEU A 219 12.77 2.06 1.74
C LEU A 219 13.63 2.19 3.01
N GLU A 220 14.43 3.25 3.10
CA GLU A 220 15.20 3.56 4.32
C GLU A 220 14.30 3.90 5.51
N GLN A 221 13.20 4.64 5.29
CA GLN A 221 12.22 4.93 6.33
C GLN A 221 11.53 3.65 6.80
N TYR A 222 11.16 2.76 5.87
CA TYR A 222 10.60 1.46 6.20
C TYR A 222 11.58 0.61 6.99
N GLU A 223 12.86 0.64 6.63
CA GLU A 223 13.90 -0.05 7.39
C GLU A 223 14.07 0.49 8.82
N LYS A 224 13.93 1.80 9.04
CA LYS A 224 13.93 2.36 10.40
C LYS A 224 12.81 1.78 11.27
N PHE A 225 11.68 1.44 10.67
CA PHE A 225 10.58 0.76 11.38
C PHE A 225 10.87 -0.74 11.57
N LEU A 226 11.23 -1.44 10.50
CA LEU A 226 11.44 -2.90 10.50
C LEU A 226 12.64 -3.30 11.37
N ASN A 227 13.75 -2.56 11.24
CA ASN A 227 15.04 -2.82 11.88
C ASN A 227 15.59 -1.51 12.50
N PRO A 228 14.98 -1.01 13.59
CA PRO A 228 15.41 0.23 14.23
C PRO A 228 16.86 0.13 14.70
N ALA A 229 17.66 1.16 14.43
CA ALA A 229 19.04 1.22 14.90
C ALA A 229 19.09 1.21 16.43
N LYS A 230 20.11 0.53 17.00
CA LYS A 230 20.39 0.59 18.43
C LYS A 230 20.87 1.99 18.80
N HIS A 231 20.11 2.71 19.62
CA HIS A 231 20.61 3.94 20.23
C HIS A 231 21.79 3.65 21.17
N TRP A 232 22.81 4.52 21.15
CA TRP A 232 24.06 4.32 21.90
C TRP A 232 23.85 4.10 23.40
N PHE A 233 22.86 4.77 24.01
CA PHE A 233 22.56 4.67 25.44
C PHE A 233 21.73 3.43 25.83
N LYS A 234 21.13 2.70 24.87
CA LYS A 234 20.28 1.54 25.17
C LYS A 234 21.14 0.28 25.34
N PRO A 235 21.08 -0.42 26.49
CA PRO A 235 21.74 -1.70 26.66
C PRO A 235 21.31 -2.72 25.60
N ALA A 236 22.25 -3.57 25.14
CA ALA A 236 22.02 -4.50 24.04
C ALA A 236 20.88 -5.50 24.32
N PHE A 237 20.74 -5.97 25.55
CA PHE A 237 19.68 -6.89 25.94
C PHE A 237 18.28 -6.26 25.86
N ILE A 238 18.15 -4.97 26.24
CA ILE A 238 16.89 -4.22 26.11
C ILE A 238 16.54 -4.04 24.64
N HIS A 239 17.52 -3.69 23.81
CA HIS A 239 17.28 -3.54 22.37
C HIS A 239 16.83 -4.86 21.71
N LYS A 240 17.50 -5.99 22.02
CA LYS A 240 17.08 -7.31 21.54
C LYS A 240 15.68 -7.70 22.01
N ALA A 241 15.35 -7.43 23.27
CA ALA A 241 14.00 -7.68 23.81
C ALA A 241 12.95 -6.83 23.07
N LEU A 242 13.23 -5.55 22.83
CA LEU A 242 12.34 -4.67 22.05
C LEU A 242 12.14 -5.16 20.61
N LEU A 243 13.21 -5.55 19.91
CA LEU A 243 13.11 -6.13 18.57
C LEU A 243 12.22 -7.39 18.57
N LYS A 244 12.43 -8.30 19.54
CA LYS A 244 11.61 -9.52 19.68
C LYS A 244 10.13 -9.21 19.90
N THR A 245 9.83 -8.18 20.71
CA THR A 245 8.44 -7.73 20.88
C THR A 245 7.88 -7.05 19.63
N ARG A 246 8.72 -6.35 18.86
CA ARG A 246 8.31 -5.61 17.66
C ARG A 246 7.91 -6.53 16.52
N VAL A 247 8.61 -7.65 16.34
CA VAL A 247 8.24 -8.70 15.36
C VAL A 247 6.81 -9.19 15.59
N ARG A 248 6.27 -9.12 16.82
CA ARG A 248 4.90 -9.54 17.13
C ARG A 248 3.86 -8.41 17.02
N THR A 249 4.25 -7.24 16.53
CA THR A 249 3.33 -6.10 16.43
C THR A 249 2.39 -6.28 15.25
N ARG A 250 1.14 -5.83 15.42
CA ARG A 250 0.10 -5.86 14.37
C ARG A 250 0.45 -5.02 13.13
N ARG A 251 1.46 -4.14 13.24
CA ARG A 251 1.94 -3.26 12.16
C ARG A 251 3.04 -3.86 11.29
N MET A 252 3.68 -4.94 11.75
CA MET A 252 4.77 -5.55 11.00
C MET A 252 4.31 -6.11 9.64
N PRO A 253 3.17 -6.81 9.52
CA PRO A 253 2.68 -7.28 8.23
C PRO A 253 2.42 -6.15 7.23
N ILE A 254 1.76 -5.08 7.67
CA ILE A 254 1.50 -3.88 6.87
C ILE A 254 2.81 -3.26 6.36
N SER A 255 3.80 -3.16 7.24
CA SER A 255 5.08 -2.52 6.89
C SER A 255 5.88 -3.36 5.89
N LEU A 256 5.86 -4.69 6.04
CA LEU A 256 6.44 -5.61 5.07
C LEU A 256 5.71 -5.55 3.73
N TYR A 257 4.38 -5.48 3.75
CA TYR A 257 3.54 -5.31 2.57
C TYR A 257 3.91 -4.06 1.80
N TYR A 258 3.91 -2.88 2.44
CA TYR A 258 4.28 -1.64 1.75
C TYR A 258 5.73 -1.63 1.27
N LYS A 259 6.66 -2.23 2.03
CA LYS A 259 8.03 -2.41 1.55
C LYS A 259 8.06 -3.26 0.29
N ALA A 260 7.33 -4.37 0.26
CA ALA A 260 7.30 -5.27 -0.87
C ALA A 260 6.65 -4.62 -2.10
N MET A 261 5.50 -3.97 -1.92
CA MET A 261 4.80 -3.20 -2.96
C MET A 261 5.68 -2.09 -3.55
N LEU A 262 6.35 -1.31 -2.69
CA LEU A 262 7.29 -0.28 -3.14
C LEU A 262 8.48 -0.86 -3.88
N SER A 263 9.01 -2.00 -3.43
CA SER A 263 10.15 -2.65 -4.07
C SER A 263 9.80 -3.18 -5.46
N GLU A 264 8.57 -3.64 -5.67
CA GLU A 264 8.04 -4.09 -6.96
C GLU A 264 7.59 -2.98 -7.88
N LEU A 265 7.30 -1.80 -7.35
CA LEU A 265 6.91 -0.65 -8.15
C LEU A 265 7.99 -0.35 -9.19
N SER A 266 7.64 -0.53 -10.46
CA SER A 266 8.54 -0.48 -11.61
C SER A 266 7.95 0.41 -12.70
N PRO A 267 8.78 1.12 -13.48
CA PRO A 267 8.30 1.99 -14.55
C PRO A 267 7.72 1.18 -15.70
N GLU A 268 6.60 1.64 -16.26
CA GLU A 268 6.00 1.09 -17.47
C GLU A 268 6.70 1.63 -18.71
N LEU A 269 7.54 0.79 -19.30
CA LEU A 269 8.48 1.21 -20.33
C LEU A 269 7.84 1.32 -21.72
N ASN A 270 6.72 0.64 -21.99
CA ASN A 270 6.05 0.74 -23.29
C ASN A 270 5.27 2.05 -23.40
N MET A 271 4.60 2.47 -22.32
CA MET A 271 3.88 3.75 -22.30
C MET A 271 4.81 4.95 -22.45
N LEU A 272 6.06 4.86 -21.98
CA LEU A 272 7.06 5.89 -22.18
C LEU A 272 7.40 6.07 -23.66
N VAL A 273 7.59 4.97 -24.40
CA VAL A 273 7.92 5.02 -25.83
C VAL A 273 6.70 5.42 -26.66
N ASP A 274 5.50 5.00 -26.30
CA ASP A 274 4.32 5.29 -27.11
C ASP A 274 3.73 6.68 -26.83
N LYS A 275 3.64 7.04 -25.54
CA LYS A 275 2.89 8.22 -25.07
C LYS A 275 3.74 9.27 -24.35
N GLU A 276 5.02 8.98 -24.11
CA GLU A 276 5.91 9.85 -23.33
C GLU A 276 5.36 10.12 -21.92
N ILE A 277 4.72 9.10 -21.36
CA ILE A 277 4.22 9.12 -19.99
C ILE A 277 5.06 8.14 -19.19
N LEU A 278 5.66 8.61 -18.10
CA LEU A 278 6.20 7.75 -17.08
C LEU A 278 5.04 7.31 -16.17
N SER A 279 4.62 6.07 -16.32
CA SER A 279 3.66 5.39 -15.44
C SER A 279 4.35 4.26 -14.69
N PHE A 280 3.68 3.70 -13.69
CA PHE A 280 4.23 2.65 -12.84
C PHE A 280 3.25 1.48 -12.71
N TYR A 281 3.79 0.28 -12.54
CA TYR A 281 3.02 -0.93 -12.29
C TYR A 281 3.59 -1.69 -11.08
N ASN A 282 2.74 -2.50 -10.45
CA ASN A 282 3.08 -3.36 -9.30
C ASN A 282 2.28 -4.68 -9.30
N ASP A 283 1.68 -5.01 -10.44
CA ASP A 283 0.82 -6.17 -10.66
C ASP A 283 1.59 -7.39 -11.20
N TYR A 284 2.90 -7.28 -11.41
CA TYR A 284 3.78 -8.39 -11.80
C TYR A 284 4.70 -8.83 -10.63
N PRO A 285 4.72 -10.13 -10.26
CA PRO A 285 5.59 -10.64 -9.19
C PRO A 285 7.06 -10.71 -9.61
N HIS A 286 7.88 -9.76 -9.14
CA HIS A 286 9.31 -9.75 -9.44
C HIS A 286 10.08 -10.72 -8.54
N LYS A 287 10.88 -11.62 -9.14
CA LYS A 287 11.69 -12.62 -8.42
C LYS A 287 12.60 -12.01 -7.34
N GLY A 288 13.16 -10.82 -7.58
CA GLY A 288 14.02 -10.11 -6.62
C GLY A 288 13.32 -9.76 -5.30
N ASN A 289 11.99 -9.63 -5.31
CA ASN A 289 11.20 -9.23 -4.15
C ASN A 289 10.60 -10.44 -3.40
N LEU A 290 10.75 -11.65 -3.93
CA LEU A 290 10.26 -12.89 -3.32
C LEU A 290 10.73 -13.09 -1.86
N PRO A 291 11.96 -12.72 -1.43
CA PRO A 291 12.36 -12.85 -0.04
C PRO A 291 11.48 -12.03 0.93
N ILE A 292 11.02 -10.84 0.52
CA ILE A 292 10.17 -9.98 1.34
C ILE A 292 8.77 -10.60 1.46
N TRP A 293 8.21 -11.06 0.34
CA TRP A 293 6.93 -11.75 0.31
C TRP A 293 6.96 -13.07 1.10
N HIS A 294 8.03 -13.84 0.97
CA HIS A 294 8.23 -15.07 1.73
C HIS A 294 8.25 -14.78 3.23
N LYS A 295 8.97 -13.72 3.65
CA LYS A 295 8.98 -13.29 5.05
C LYS A 295 7.59 -12.92 5.54
N LEU A 296 6.83 -12.13 4.77
CA LEU A 296 5.45 -11.76 5.12
C LEU A 296 4.55 -12.99 5.27
N PHE A 297 4.59 -13.91 4.30
CA PHE A 297 3.83 -15.15 4.35
C PHE A 297 4.22 -16.04 5.53
N PHE A 298 5.52 -16.24 5.76
CA PHE A 298 6.01 -17.24 6.72
C PHE A 298 5.93 -16.74 8.17
N GLU A 299 6.27 -15.48 8.42
CA GLU A 299 6.24 -14.91 9.78
C GLU A 299 4.83 -14.44 10.18
N TYR A 300 3.96 -14.12 9.21
CA TYR A 300 2.62 -13.58 9.44
C TYR A 300 1.53 -14.28 8.60
N PRO A 301 1.40 -15.62 8.69
CA PRO A 301 0.50 -16.36 7.82
C PRO A 301 -0.98 -15.98 8.00
N ASP A 302 -1.38 -15.49 9.17
CA ASP A 302 -2.77 -15.14 9.48
C ASP A 302 -3.13 -13.67 9.13
N SER A 303 -2.16 -12.87 8.67
CA SER A 303 -2.43 -11.47 8.31
C SER A 303 -3.16 -11.35 6.97
N ILE A 304 -3.98 -10.32 6.80
CA ILE A 304 -4.71 -10.11 5.53
C ILE A 304 -3.72 -9.77 4.40
N GLU A 305 -2.65 -9.04 4.71
CA GLU A 305 -1.58 -8.71 3.75
C GLU A 305 -0.87 -9.97 3.22
N SER A 306 -0.85 -11.05 3.99
CA SER A 306 -0.22 -12.31 3.58
C SER A 306 -0.99 -13.04 2.47
N ILE A 307 -2.24 -12.65 2.17
CA ILE A 307 -3.00 -13.18 1.02
C ILE A 307 -2.30 -12.81 -0.28
N GLU A 308 -1.87 -11.55 -0.42
CA GLU A 308 -1.17 -11.06 -1.59
C GLU A 308 0.23 -11.69 -1.72
N ALA A 309 0.89 -11.99 -0.58
CA ALA A 309 2.12 -12.75 -0.54
C ALA A 309 1.95 -14.21 -1.04
N ARG A 310 0.81 -14.85 -0.74
CA ARG A 310 0.49 -16.20 -1.24
C ARG A 310 0.32 -16.20 -2.74
N TRP A 311 -0.39 -15.22 -3.31
CA TRP A 311 -0.56 -15.11 -4.76
C TRP A 311 0.80 -15.01 -5.47
N ARG A 312 1.66 -14.06 -5.04
CA ARG A 312 2.99 -13.89 -5.64
C ARG A 312 3.88 -15.12 -5.50
N ARG A 313 3.81 -15.80 -4.36
CA ARG A 313 4.56 -17.04 -4.16
C ARG A 313 4.01 -18.17 -5.03
N ALA A 314 2.69 -18.31 -5.14
CA ALA A 314 2.03 -19.29 -6.00
C ALA A 314 2.42 -19.07 -7.47
N PHE A 315 2.47 -17.82 -7.93
CA PHE A 315 2.94 -17.46 -9.26
C PHE A 315 4.36 -17.98 -9.55
N HIS A 316 5.32 -17.73 -8.64
CA HIS A 316 6.68 -18.24 -8.80
C HIS A 316 6.78 -19.77 -8.67
N LEU A 317 5.97 -20.39 -7.80
CA LEU A 317 5.92 -21.86 -7.69
C LEU A 317 5.40 -22.49 -8.97
N ALA A 318 4.37 -21.91 -9.59
CA ALA A 318 3.86 -22.34 -10.88
C ALA A 318 4.93 -22.19 -11.99
N GLY A 319 5.67 -21.08 -11.98
CA GLY A 319 6.84 -20.89 -12.84
C GLY A 319 8.02 -21.85 -12.59
N MET A 320 8.03 -22.55 -11.45
CA MET A 320 8.97 -23.64 -11.13
C MET A 320 8.36 -25.03 -11.34
N GLU A 321 7.22 -25.12 -12.04
CA GLU A 321 6.45 -26.35 -12.29
C GLU A 321 5.90 -27.03 -11.02
N GLN A 322 5.90 -26.34 -9.88
CA GLN A 322 5.36 -26.80 -8.61
C GLN A 322 3.87 -26.44 -8.49
N PHE A 323 3.08 -26.85 -9.48
CA PHE A 323 1.67 -26.47 -9.63
C PHE A 323 0.79 -26.91 -8.44
N SER A 324 1.03 -28.08 -7.86
CA SER A 324 0.27 -28.56 -6.70
C SER A 324 0.46 -27.68 -5.46
N LEU A 325 1.68 -27.21 -5.22
CA LEU A 325 1.98 -26.27 -4.15
C LEU A 325 1.41 -24.88 -4.45
N ALA A 326 1.44 -24.44 -5.71
CA ALA A 326 0.81 -23.19 -6.13
C ALA A 326 -0.70 -23.21 -5.88
N VAL A 327 -1.41 -24.28 -6.30
CA VAL A 327 -2.84 -24.48 -6.04
C VAL A 327 -3.15 -24.47 -4.54
N THR A 328 -2.31 -25.11 -3.73
CA THR A 328 -2.48 -25.13 -2.27
C THR A 328 -2.44 -23.71 -1.68
N LEU A 329 -1.46 -22.89 -2.08
CA LEU A 329 -1.37 -21.50 -1.61
C LEU A 329 -2.53 -20.64 -2.12
N ILE A 330 -3.00 -20.90 -3.34
CA ILE A 330 -4.13 -20.17 -3.92
C ILE A 330 -5.41 -20.44 -3.13
N ASN A 331 -5.72 -21.72 -2.88
CA ASN A 331 -6.91 -22.10 -2.12
C ASN A 331 -6.87 -21.51 -0.70
N GLN A 332 -5.72 -21.57 -0.02
CA GLN A 332 -5.55 -20.91 1.28
C GLN A 332 -5.81 -19.40 1.21
N GLY A 333 -5.35 -18.72 0.15
CA GLY A 333 -5.61 -17.29 -0.06
C GLY A 333 -7.10 -17.00 -0.26
N LEU A 334 -7.80 -17.83 -1.04
CA LEU A 334 -9.24 -17.70 -1.28
C LEU A 334 -10.06 -17.94 0.00
N ASP A 335 -9.73 -18.95 0.80
CA ASP A 335 -10.38 -19.22 2.09
C ASP A 335 -10.22 -18.02 3.06
N MET A 336 -9.04 -17.40 3.06
CA MET A 336 -8.79 -16.20 3.87
C MET A 336 -9.61 -15.00 3.39
N ILE A 337 -9.77 -14.83 2.08
CA ILE A 337 -10.60 -13.78 1.49
C ILE A 337 -12.07 -13.99 1.91
N GLU A 338 -12.60 -15.20 1.78
CA GLU A 338 -13.99 -15.51 2.13
C GLU A 338 -14.26 -15.20 3.61
N LYS A 339 -13.37 -15.67 4.51
CA LYS A 339 -13.44 -15.37 5.93
C LYS A 339 -13.41 -13.86 6.21
N GLN A 340 -12.55 -13.11 5.52
CA GLN A 340 -12.42 -11.68 5.73
C GLN A 340 -13.63 -10.90 5.18
N SER A 341 -14.16 -11.28 4.02
CA SER A 341 -15.37 -10.69 3.44
C SER A 341 -16.59 -10.91 4.35
N ALA A 342 -16.74 -12.11 4.93
CA ALA A 342 -17.78 -12.39 5.91
C ALA A 342 -17.65 -11.51 7.17
N ASN A 343 -16.42 -11.32 7.67
CA ASN A 343 -16.16 -10.42 8.80
C ASN A 343 -16.56 -8.97 8.48
N ILE A 344 -16.23 -8.47 7.29
CA ILE A 344 -16.58 -7.11 6.85
C ILE A 344 -18.10 -6.96 6.76
N ALA A 345 -18.80 -7.92 6.16
CA ALA A 345 -20.26 -7.89 6.02
C ALA A 345 -21.00 -7.90 7.39
N SER A 346 -20.40 -8.55 8.40
CA SER A 346 -20.97 -8.64 9.76
C SER A 346 -20.63 -7.46 10.68
N ALA A 347 -19.75 -6.54 10.26
CA ALA A 347 -19.27 -5.47 11.13
C ALA A 347 -20.35 -4.38 11.32
N PRO A 348 -20.67 -3.99 12.56
CA PRO A 348 -21.65 -2.94 12.80
C PRO A 348 -21.16 -1.58 12.26
N THR A 349 -22.04 -0.85 11.59
CA THR A 349 -21.79 0.51 11.09
C THR A 349 -21.69 1.48 12.28
N ASP A 350 -20.49 1.61 12.84
CA ASP A 350 -20.27 2.49 14.00
C ASP A 350 -20.23 3.96 13.56
N GLU A 351 -21.35 4.66 13.70
CA GLU A 351 -21.45 6.09 13.38
C GLU A 351 -20.49 6.97 14.20
N THR A 352 -20.03 6.51 15.37
CA THR A 352 -19.04 7.23 16.20
C THR A 352 -17.62 7.20 15.59
N GLY A 353 -17.38 6.27 14.64
CA GLY A 353 -16.13 6.13 13.90
C GLY A 353 -15.82 7.27 12.92
N LYS A 354 -16.76 8.19 12.67
CA LYS A 354 -16.50 9.38 11.83
C LYS A 354 -15.49 10.35 12.46
N ILE A 355 -15.41 10.37 13.79
CA ILE A 355 -14.58 11.31 14.56
C ILE A 355 -13.32 10.63 15.11
N PHE A 356 -13.47 9.49 15.79
CA PHE A 356 -12.35 8.71 16.30
C PHE A 356 -12.26 7.41 15.51
N ARG A 357 -11.50 7.43 14.42
CA ARG A 357 -11.23 6.22 13.65
C ARG A 357 -10.28 5.35 14.45
N LYS A 358 -10.73 4.16 14.83
CA LYS A 358 -9.79 3.12 15.27
C LYS A 358 -8.76 2.94 14.16
N PRO A 359 -7.46 2.89 14.50
CA PRO A 359 -6.45 2.64 13.49
C PRO A 359 -6.80 1.35 12.74
N GLN A 360 -6.83 1.42 11.40
CA GLN A 360 -7.19 0.28 10.57
C GLN A 360 -6.29 -0.90 10.90
N THR A 361 -6.85 -2.11 10.99
CA THR A 361 -6.10 -3.32 11.33
C THR A 361 -5.34 -3.91 10.15
N THR A 362 -5.71 -3.52 8.93
CA THR A 362 -5.11 -3.90 7.66
C THR A 362 -5.12 -2.69 6.73
N VAL A 363 -4.20 -2.68 5.78
CA VAL A 363 -4.21 -1.71 4.67
C VAL A 363 -4.97 -2.22 3.45
N ILE A 364 -5.26 -3.53 3.40
CA ILE A 364 -6.02 -4.15 2.32
C ILE A 364 -7.50 -3.75 2.45
N THR A 365 -7.95 -2.92 1.52
CA THR A 365 -9.34 -2.50 1.36
C THR A 365 -10.20 -3.63 0.78
N GLU A 366 -11.53 -3.49 0.84
CA GLU A 366 -12.45 -4.43 0.19
C GLU A 366 -12.22 -4.50 -1.33
N PHE A 367 -11.96 -3.35 -1.96
CA PHE A 367 -11.63 -3.27 -3.37
C PHE A 367 -10.35 -4.05 -3.71
N GLU A 368 -9.29 -3.85 -2.91
CA GLU A 368 -8.06 -4.63 -3.08
C GLU A 368 -8.28 -6.11 -2.83
N LEU A 369 -9.10 -6.49 -1.85
CA LEU A 369 -9.43 -7.88 -1.58
C LEU A 369 -10.11 -8.55 -2.79
N LYS A 370 -11.08 -7.87 -3.41
CA LYS A 370 -11.70 -8.30 -4.67
C LYS A 370 -10.69 -8.38 -5.82
N ARG A 371 -9.72 -7.46 -5.89
CA ARG A 371 -8.63 -7.50 -6.89
C ARG A 371 -7.73 -8.72 -6.69
N ILE A 372 -7.34 -9.01 -5.45
CA ILE A 372 -6.48 -10.14 -5.10
C ILE A 372 -7.22 -11.47 -5.35
N LYS A 373 -8.51 -11.55 -5.01
CA LYS A 373 -9.39 -12.69 -5.33
C LYS A 373 -9.31 -13.03 -6.82
N ARG A 374 -9.51 -12.02 -7.68
CA ARG A 374 -9.43 -12.18 -9.14
C ARG A 374 -8.07 -12.67 -9.61
N LYS A 375 -6.98 -12.13 -9.08
CA LYS A 375 -5.62 -12.60 -9.39
C LYS A 375 -5.40 -14.07 -9.01
N LEU A 376 -5.91 -14.48 -7.86
CA LEU A 376 -5.83 -15.86 -7.36
C LEU A 376 -6.67 -16.81 -8.23
N GLU A 377 -7.92 -16.43 -8.54
CA GLU A 377 -8.81 -17.22 -9.39
C GLU A 377 -8.28 -17.34 -10.82
N TYR A 378 -7.75 -16.25 -11.38
CA TYR A 378 -7.09 -16.24 -12.68
C TYR A 378 -5.92 -17.22 -12.71
N LEU A 379 -5.01 -17.13 -11.73
CA LEU A 379 -3.87 -18.06 -11.66
C LEU A 379 -4.32 -19.50 -11.45
N ARG A 380 -5.37 -19.76 -10.64
CA ARG A 380 -5.94 -21.10 -10.43
C ARG A 380 -6.46 -21.69 -11.73
N ASN A 381 -7.15 -20.88 -12.53
CA ASN A 381 -7.70 -21.29 -13.81
C ASN A 381 -6.59 -21.57 -14.82
N LEU A 382 -5.59 -20.67 -14.90
CA LEU A 382 -4.45 -20.82 -15.78
C LEU A 382 -3.61 -22.07 -15.47
N ILE A 383 -3.48 -22.46 -14.20
CA ILE A 383 -2.80 -23.72 -13.81
C ILE A 383 -3.76 -24.90 -13.69
N GLY A 384 -4.97 -24.79 -14.25
CA GLY A 384 -5.97 -25.85 -14.28
C GLY A 384 -5.53 -27.04 -15.15
N SER A 385 -6.25 -28.15 -15.01
CA SER A 385 -5.96 -29.39 -15.76
C SER A 385 -6.04 -29.21 -17.28
N GLU A 386 -6.82 -28.24 -17.76
CA GLU A 386 -6.95 -27.93 -19.19
C GLU A 386 -5.63 -27.42 -19.77
N ASN A 387 -5.00 -26.42 -19.14
CA ASN A 387 -3.76 -25.80 -19.59
C ASN A 387 -2.49 -26.60 -19.26
N LEU A 388 -2.51 -27.39 -18.19
CA LEU A 388 -1.35 -28.17 -17.75
C LEU A 388 -0.89 -29.20 -18.79
N GLY A 389 -1.84 -29.75 -19.56
CA GLY A 389 -1.59 -30.89 -20.42
C GLY A 389 -1.21 -32.16 -19.65
N SER A 390 -0.87 -33.22 -20.38
CA SER A 390 -0.44 -34.51 -19.80
C SER A 390 1.07 -34.74 -19.92
N ASP A 391 1.75 -33.96 -20.76
CA ASP A 391 3.16 -34.10 -21.08
C ASP A 391 4.02 -33.01 -20.40
N ASP A 392 5.28 -33.34 -20.16
CA ASP A 392 6.23 -32.43 -19.49
C ASP A 392 6.52 -31.15 -20.30
N LYS A 393 6.40 -31.20 -21.63
CA LYS A 393 6.62 -30.03 -22.49
C LYS A 393 5.51 -28.99 -22.29
N SER A 394 4.25 -29.40 -22.26
CA SER A 394 3.12 -28.51 -21.96
C SER A 394 3.27 -27.83 -20.59
N ARG A 395 3.70 -28.59 -19.57
CA ARG A 395 3.98 -28.07 -18.23
C ARG A 395 5.09 -27.02 -18.22
N GLN A 396 6.18 -27.26 -18.95
CA GLN A 396 7.28 -26.30 -19.09
C GLN A 396 6.84 -25.03 -19.82
N LEU A 397 6.07 -25.16 -20.90
CA LEU A 397 5.55 -24.02 -21.65
C LEU A 397 4.60 -23.17 -20.81
N LEU A 398 3.73 -23.80 -20.03
CA LEU A 398 2.86 -23.10 -19.08
C LEU A 398 3.67 -22.36 -18.01
N ALA A 399 4.67 -22.99 -17.41
CA ALA A 399 5.54 -22.35 -16.44
C ALA A 399 6.28 -21.13 -17.04
N GLN A 400 6.77 -21.25 -18.28
CA GLN A 400 7.41 -20.14 -18.99
C GLN A 400 6.43 -19.01 -19.31
N PHE A 401 5.22 -19.34 -19.78
CA PHE A 401 4.16 -18.37 -20.07
C PHE A 401 3.77 -17.57 -18.83
N ILE A 402 3.55 -18.26 -17.70
CA ILE A 402 3.23 -17.61 -16.41
C ILE A 402 4.30 -16.59 -16.03
N LEU A 403 5.58 -16.92 -16.19
CA LEU A 403 6.70 -16.04 -15.84
C LEU A 403 6.97 -14.91 -16.85
N LEU A 404 6.18 -14.79 -17.92
CA LEU A 404 6.32 -13.63 -18.80
C LEU A 404 5.77 -12.38 -18.13
N ASN A 405 6.55 -11.30 -18.18
CA ASN A 405 6.13 -9.99 -17.71
C ASN A 405 5.44 -9.21 -18.85
N PRO A 406 4.12 -8.91 -18.76
CA PRO A 406 3.41 -8.15 -19.79
C PRO A 406 3.98 -6.76 -20.05
N HIS A 407 4.68 -6.20 -19.06
CA HIS A 407 5.26 -4.86 -19.09
C HIS A 407 6.70 -4.83 -19.62
N ASP A 408 7.26 -6.00 -19.96
CA ASP A 408 8.60 -6.10 -20.55
C ASP A 408 8.59 -5.63 -22.01
N PRO A 409 9.52 -4.76 -22.47
CA PRO A 409 9.63 -4.35 -23.87
C PRO A 409 9.75 -5.51 -24.86
N PHE A 410 10.25 -6.66 -24.42
CA PHE A 410 10.43 -7.88 -25.21
C PHE A 410 9.28 -8.89 -25.04
N PHE A 411 8.21 -8.54 -24.32
CA PHE A 411 7.08 -9.44 -24.06
C PHE A 411 6.49 -10.05 -25.33
N LYS A 412 6.28 -9.23 -26.38
CA LYS A 412 5.80 -9.71 -27.68
C LYS A 412 6.72 -10.77 -28.29
N LEU A 413 8.03 -10.51 -28.29
CA LEU A 413 9.02 -11.45 -28.82
C LEU A 413 9.02 -12.77 -28.04
N HIS A 414 8.86 -12.71 -26.72
CA HIS A 414 8.75 -13.91 -25.89
C HIS A 414 7.48 -14.70 -26.18
N LEU A 415 6.34 -14.03 -26.40
CA LEU A 415 5.10 -14.69 -26.83
C LEU A 415 5.25 -15.37 -28.19
N ASP A 416 5.86 -14.69 -29.17
CA ASP A 416 6.10 -15.25 -30.51
C ASP A 416 6.97 -16.53 -30.43
N ASN A 417 8.01 -16.50 -29.61
CA ASN A 417 8.87 -17.65 -29.35
C ASN A 417 8.14 -18.80 -28.66
N LEU A 418 7.28 -18.50 -27.67
CA LEU A 418 6.46 -19.52 -27.00
C LEU A 418 5.45 -20.14 -27.96
N LEU A 419 4.78 -19.32 -28.79
CA LEU A 419 3.82 -19.80 -29.78
C LEU A 419 4.48 -20.77 -30.78
N GLN A 420 5.70 -20.44 -31.23
CA GLN A 420 6.47 -21.30 -32.12
C GLN A 420 6.83 -22.65 -31.47
N GLN A 421 7.14 -22.66 -30.16
CA GLN A 421 7.49 -23.87 -29.41
C GLN A 421 6.27 -24.74 -29.08
N ALA A 422 5.14 -24.11 -28.76
CA ALA A 422 3.90 -24.74 -28.38
C ALA A 422 3.36 -25.66 -29.49
N GLY A 423 3.29 -25.15 -30.72
CA GLY A 423 2.61 -25.84 -31.81
C GLY A 423 1.08 -25.82 -31.65
N LYS A 424 0.36 -26.27 -32.68
CA LYS A 424 -1.11 -26.09 -32.81
C LYS A 424 -1.95 -26.85 -31.79
N GLU A 425 -1.43 -27.96 -31.27
CA GLU A 425 -2.15 -28.85 -30.34
C GLU A 425 -1.84 -28.54 -28.87
N SER A 426 -1.05 -27.50 -28.61
CA SER A 426 -0.69 -27.12 -27.24
C SER A 426 -1.90 -26.62 -26.47
N PRO A 427 -2.12 -27.10 -25.24
CA PRO A 427 -3.28 -26.71 -24.43
C PRO A 427 -3.31 -25.22 -24.08
N ILE A 428 -2.15 -24.55 -24.06
CA ILE A 428 -2.02 -23.12 -23.71
C ILE A 428 -2.08 -22.17 -24.93
N ILE A 429 -2.33 -22.69 -26.14
CA ILE A 429 -2.21 -21.88 -27.37
C ILE A 429 -3.17 -20.68 -27.38
N ASP A 430 -4.39 -20.88 -26.90
CA ASP A 430 -5.43 -19.87 -26.80
C ASP A 430 -5.03 -18.73 -25.84
N ASN A 431 -4.40 -19.04 -24.72
CA ASN A 431 -3.87 -18.07 -23.75
C ASN A 431 -2.71 -17.24 -24.31
N ILE A 432 -1.83 -17.86 -25.10
CA ILE A 432 -0.74 -17.15 -25.81
C ILE A 432 -1.34 -16.21 -26.86
N LEU A 433 -2.28 -16.70 -27.68
CA LEU A 433 -2.96 -15.90 -28.70
C LEU A 433 -3.79 -14.76 -28.10
N LEU A 434 -4.44 -14.99 -26.96
CA LEU A 434 -5.13 -13.96 -26.20
C LEU A 434 -4.16 -12.86 -25.78
N SER A 435 -3.02 -13.23 -25.20
CA SER A 435 -1.99 -12.27 -24.77
C SER A 435 -1.44 -11.46 -25.96
N GLN A 436 -1.18 -12.10 -27.11
CA GLN A 436 -0.80 -11.39 -28.33
C GLN A 436 -1.89 -10.44 -28.83
N THR A 437 -3.15 -10.86 -28.77
CA THR A 437 -4.30 -10.05 -29.19
C THR A 437 -4.43 -8.80 -28.32
N MET A 438 -4.19 -8.91 -27.01
CA MET A 438 -4.24 -7.78 -26.07
C MET A 438 -3.16 -6.71 -26.34
N LEU A 439 -2.10 -7.04 -27.08
CA LEU A 439 -1.06 -6.09 -27.49
C LEU A 439 -1.42 -5.24 -28.71
N ILE A 440 -2.51 -5.55 -29.44
CA ILE A 440 -2.89 -4.84 -30.67
C ILE A 440 -3.32 -3.40 -30.32
N PRO A 441 -2.62 -2.33 -30.74
CA PRO A 441 -2.95 -0.96 -30.31
C PRO A 441 -4.30 -0.45 -30.85
N ASP A 442 -4.67 -0.88 -32.05
CA ASP A 442 -5.95 -0.54 -32.67
C ASP A 442 -7.10 -1.28 -31.95
N ILE A 443 -7.97 -0.51 -31.32
CA ILE A 443 -9.06 -0.99 -30.47
C ILE A 443 -10.10 -1.78 -31.29
N VAL A 444 -10.40 -1.35 -32.53
CA VAL A 444 -11.38 -2.03 -33.39
C VAL A 444 -10.80 -3.33 -33.92
N LEU A 445 -9.55 -3.31 -34.38
CA LEU A 445 -8.87 -4.54 -34.81
C LEU A 445 -8.73 -5.53 -33.64
N ARG A 446 -8.42 -5.04 -32.44
CA ARG A 446 -8.35 -5.87 -31.22
C ARG A 446 -9.70 -6.52 -30.92
N GLU A 447 -10.79 -5.77 -30.98
CA GLU A 447 -12.16 -6.28 -30.78
C GLU A 447 -12.48 -7.43 -31.74
N GLN A 448 -12.23 -7.23 -33.03
CA GLN A 448 -12.46 -8.26 -34.05
C GLN A 448 -11.63 -9.51 -33.82
N ARG A 449 -10.35 -9.35 -33.41
CA ARG A 449 -9.46 -10.47 -33.10
C ARG A 449 -9.86 -11.22 -31.85
N LEU A 450 -10.38 -10.54 -30.82
CA LEU A 450 -10.93 -11.18 -29.63
C LEU A 450 -12.17 -12.01 -29.98
N GLY A 451 -13.06 -11.50 -30.83
CA GLY A 451 -14.22 -12.26 -31.34
C GLY A 451 -13.79 -13.52 -32.10
N GLN A 452 -12.85 -13.39 -33.04
CA GLN A 452 -12.28 -14.54 -33.76
C GLN A 452 -11.65 -15.57 -32.81
N LEU A 453 -10.96 -15.11 -31.76
CA LEU A 453 -10.35 -16.00 -30.79
C LEU A 453 -11.40 -16.75 -29.96
N ALA A 454 -12.44 -16.05 -29.50
CA ALA A 454 -13.57 -16.65 -28.78
C ALA A 454 -14.31 -17.70 -29.62
N ASP A 455 -14.48 -17.44 -30.93
CA ASP A 455 -15.12 -18.37 -31.87
C ASP A 455 -14.26 -19.60 -32.18
N ASN A 456 -12.93 -19.42 -32.27
CA ASN A 456 -11.99 -20.51 -32.57
C ASN A 456 -11.74 -21.44 -31.39
N TYR A 457 -11.89 -20.95 -30.15
CA TYR A 457 -11.66 -21.73 -28.93
C TYR A 457 -12.89 -21.67 -28.00
N PRO A 458 -14.06 -22.15 -28.45
CA PRO A 458 -15.28 -22.07 -27.67
C PRO A 458 -15.17 -22.98 -26.44
N GLY A 459 -15.17 -22.37 -25.26
CA GLY A 459 -15.13 -23.10 -23.98
C GLY A 459 -13.72 -23.29 -23.39
N ALA A 460 -12.66 -23.03 -24.17
CA ALA A 460 -11.32 -22.92 -23.59
C ALA A 460 -11.22 -21.64 -22.75
N ASP A 461 -10.38 -21.63 -21.72
CA ASP A 461 -10.33 -20.50 -20.80
C ASP A 461 -9.88 -19.19 -21.46
N GLY A 462 -8.90 -19.24 -22.36
CA GLY A 462 -8.48 -18.09 -23.16
C GLY A 462 -9.59 -17.61 -24.10
N GLY A 463 -10.39 -18.52 -24.67
CA GLY A 463 -11.57 -18.18 -25.47
C GLY A 463 -12.70 -17.54 -24.66
N ILE A 464 -12.97 -18.06 -23.46
CA ILE A 464 -13.94 -17.48 -22.52
C ILE A 464 -13.49 -16.08 -22.11
N GLN A 465 -12.22 -15.89 -21.75
CA GLN A 465 -11.69 -14.58 -21.43
C GLN A 465 -11.76 -13.64 -22.64
N ALA A 466 -11.41 -14.11 -23.85
CA ALA A 466 -11.49 -13.31 -25.06
C ALA A 466 -12.90 -12.73 -25.27
N LYS A 467 -13.94 -13.53 -25.04
CA LYS A 467 -15.34 -13.11 -25.14
C LYS A 467 -15.70 -12.03 -24.11
N PHE A 468 -15.24 -12.19 -22.86
CA PHE A 468 -15.45 -11.18 -21.83
C PHE A 468 -14.71 -9.87 -22.15
N GLU A 469 -13.45 -9.96 -22.58
CA GLU A 469 -12.63 -8.80 -22.94
C GLU A 469 -13.19 -8.09 -24.18
N GLN A 470 -13.71 -8.81 -25.17
CA GLN A 470 -14.40 -8.24 -26.32
C GLN A 470 -15.58 -7.35 -25.88
N ALA A 471 -16.44 -7.87 -25.00
CA ALA A 471 -17.57 -7.10 -24.46
C ALA A 471 -17.10 -5.86 -23.68
N CYS A 472 -16.02 -5.99 -22.90
CA CYS A 472 -15.41 -4.86 -22.19
C CYS A 472 -14.81 -3.81 -23.13
N LEU A 473 -14.25 -4.25 -24.26
CA LEU A 473 -13.67 -3.38 -25.27
C LEU A 473 -14.74 -2.59 -26.00
N LYS A 474 -15.89 -3.21 -26.34
CA LYS A 474 -17.06 -2.51 -26.87
C LYS A 474 -17.59 -1.42 -25.92
N LEU A 475 -17.61 -1.68 -24.61
CA LEU A 475 -17.94 -0.64 -23.62
C LEU A 475 -16.91 0.49 -23.58
N SER A 476 -15.64 0.19 -23.84
CA SER A 476 -14.59 1.21 -23.89
C SER A 476 -14.74 2.08 -25.13
N ILE A 477 -14.98 1.47 -26.29
CA ILE A 477 -15.31 2.14 -27.56
C ILE A 477 -16.53 3.06 -27.38
N TRP A 478 -17.61 2.55 -26.76
CA TRP A 478 -18.82 3.34 -26.48
C TRP A 478 -18.54 4.62 -25.68
N LYS A 479 -17.57 4.60 -24.76
CA LYS A 479 -17.18 5.77 -23.94
C LYS A 479 -16.29 6.77 -24.69
N GLU A 480 -15.82 6.45 -25.89
CA GLU A 480 -15.00 7.36 -26.68
C GLU A 480 -15.82 8.56 -27.18
N HIS A 481 -15.19 9.74 -27.16
CA HIS A 481 -15.89 11.00 -27.41
C HIS A 481 -16.10 11.29 -28.91
N GLY A 482 -15.57 10.45 -29.81
CA GLY A 482 -15.59 10.66 -31.26
C GLY A 482 -16.72 9.95 -32.03
N LEU A 483 -17.52 9.12 -31.37
CA LEU A 483 -18.58 8.34 -32.03
C LEU A 483 -19.88 9.15 -32.17
N SER A 484 -20.61 8.91 -33.27
CA SER A 484 -21.97 9.39 -33.43
C SER A 484 -22.93 8.72 -32.43
N ASP A 485 -24.07 9.36 -32.13
CA ASP A 485 -25.03 8.80 -31.16
C ASP A 485 -25.58 7.43 -31.60
N THR A 486 -25.73 7.21 -32.92
CA THR A 486 -26.16 5.91 -33.47
C THR A 486 -25.11 4.82 -33.28
N GLU A 487 -23.81 5.15 -33.44
CA GLU A 487 -22.71 4.22 -33.19
C GLU A 487 -22.58 3.90 -31.69
N LYS A 488 -22.73 4.92 -30.83
CA LYS A 488 -22.72 4.72 -29.37
C LYS A 488 -23.85 3.78 -28.95
N GLU A 489 -25.06 3.99 -29.45
CA GLU A 489 -26.21 3.13 -29.14
C GLU A 489 -25.97 1.69 -29.62
N LYS A 490 -25.38 1.51 -30.81
CA LYS A 490 -25.01 0.20 -31.34
C LYS A 490 -24.01 -0.51 -30.42
N TYR A 491 -22.88 0.11 -30.09
CA TYR A 491 -21.86 -0.51 -29.24
C TYR A 491 -22.36 -0.80 -27.83
N LEU A 492 -23.20 0.09 -27.26
CA LEU A 492 -23.80 -0.15 -25.95
C LEU A 492 -24.77 -1.34 -25.97
N THR A 493 -25.60 -1.44 -27.02
CA THR A 493 -26.56 -2.53 -27.18
C THR A 493 -25.83 -3.87 -27.34
N GLU A 494 -24.85 -3.92 -28.24
CA GLU A 494 -24.02 -5.10 -28.46
C GLU A 494 -23.27 -5.51 -27.19
N ALA A 495 -22.63 -4.57 -26.49
CA ALA A 495 -21.92 -4.88 -25.26
C ALA A 495 -22.85 -5.42 -24.15
N LYS A 496 -24.05 -4.87 -24.01
CA LYS A 496 -25.06 -5.38 -23.06
C LYS A 496 -25.51 -6.80 -23.44
N GLU A 497 -25.76 -7.04 -24.72
CA GLU A 497 -26.13 -8.36 -25.22
C GLU A 497 -24.99 -9.36 -25.00
N ASP A 498 -23.76 -9.00 -25.33
CA ASP A 498 -22.58 -9.84 -25.14
C ASP A 498 -22.35 -10.18 -23.68
N LEU A 499 -22.48 -9.21 -22.75
CA LEU A 499 -22.37 -9.46 -21.31
C LEU A 499 -23.49 -10.36 -20.78
N ARG A 500 -24.75 -10.16 -21.22
CA ARG A 500 -25.87 -11.04 -20.83
C ARG A 500 -25.69 -12.45 -21.37
N ASN A 501 -25.26 -12.59 -22.62
CA ASN A 501 -24.96 -13.88 -23.24
C ASN A 501 -23.76 -14.55 -22.57
N PHE A 502 -22.76 -13.78 -22.15
CA PHE A 502 -21.62 -14.27 -21.38
C PHE A 502 -22.09 -14.85 -20.04
N LEU A 503 -22.87 -14.11 -19.25
CA LEU A 503 -23.42 -14.58 -17.97
C LEU A 503 -24.31 -15.82 -18.12
N LYS A 504 -25.09 -15.89 -19.20
CA LYS A 504 -25.95 -17.03 -19.50
C LYS A 504 -25.15 -18.29 -19.85
N ASN A 505 -24.08 -18.15 -20.64
CA ASN A 505 -23.33 -19.29 -21.16
C ASN A 505 -22.18 -19.71 -20.24
N HIS A 506 -21.67 -18.81 -19.40
CA HIS A 506 -20.53 -19.03 -18.51
C HIS A 506 -20.80 -18.49 -17.10
N PRO A 507 -21.88 -18.91 -16.41
CA PRO A 507 -22.24 -18.41 -15.08
C PRO A 507 -21.17 -18.72 -14.02
N ASP A 508 -20.43 -19.81 -14.19
CA ASP A 508 -19.38 -20.26 -13.26
C ASP A 508 -17.99 -19.67 -13.59
N SER A 509 -17.89 -18.78 -14.60
CA SER A 509 -16.63 -18.16 -14.98
C SER A 509 -16.14 -17.19 -13.89
N ILE A 510 -14.81 -17.11 -13.72
CA ILE A 510 -14.15 -16.13 -12.86
C ILE A 510 -14.45 -14.67 -13.25
N PHE A 511 -14.96 -14.44 -14.47
CA PHE A 511 -15.35 -13.12 -14.97
C PHE A 511 -16.84 -12.81 -14.77
N ALA A 512 -17.65 -13.76 -14.29
CA ALA A 512 -19.10 -13.57 -14.16
C ALA A 512 -19.45 -12.43 -13.19
N GLU A 513 -18.81 -12.37 -12.01
CA GLU A 513 -19.02 -11.26 -11.04
C GLU A 513 -18.70 -9.90 -11.68
N GLN A 514 -17.62 -9.81 -12.47
CA GLN A 514 -17.24 -8.56 -13.14
C GLN A 514 -18.18 -8.20 -14.28
N ALA A 515 -18.69 -9.19 -15.01
CA ALA A 515 -19.68 -8.98 -16.07
C ALA A 515 -20.99 -8.43 -15.48
N ASP A 516 -21.43 -8.97 -14.34
CA ASP A 516 -22.63 -8.51 -13.62
C ASP A 516 -22.44 -7.10 -13.02
N GLU A 517 -21.31 -6.83 -12.37
CA GLU A 517 -20.95 -5.50 -11.88
C GLU A 517 -20.95 -4.47 -13.03
N LYS A 518 -20.37 -4.82 -14.19
CA LYS A 518 -20.39 -3.92 -15.36
C LYS A 518 -21.81 -3.71 -15.84
N LEU A 519 -22.60 -4.76 -16.02
CA LEU A 519 -23.97 -4.68 -16.53
C LEU A 519 -24.88 -3.83 -15.61
N SER A 520 -24.75 -3.95 -14.30
CA SER A 520 -25.55 -3.19 -13.32
C SER A 520 -25.24 -1.68 -13.30
N THR A 521 -24.05 -1.27 -13.74
CA THR A 521 -23.67 0.15 -13.83
C THR A 521 -24.05 0.82 -15.15
N LEU A 522 -24.53 0.06 -16.15
CA LEU A 522 -24.89 0.61 -17.45
C LEU A 522 -26.29 1.27 -17.41
N PRO A 523 -26.52 2.33 -18.21
CA PRO A 523 -27.81 3.01 -18.23
C PRO A 523 -28.93 2.06 -18.66
N ALA A 524 -30.07 2.10 -17.96
CA ALA A 524 -31.29 1.45 -18.41
C ALA A 524 -31.87 2.28 -19.56
N HIS A 525 -31.84 1.73 -20.77
CA HIS A 525 -32.58 2.24 -21.91
C HIS A 525 -33.73 1.29 -22.20
#